data_AF-A0A091AY92-F1
#
_entry.id   AF-A0A091AY92-F1
#
_cell.length_a   1.000
_cell.length_b   1.000
_cell.length_c   1.000
_cell.angle_alpha   90.00
_cell.angle_beta   90.00
_cell.angle_gamma   90.00
#
_symmetry.space_group_name_H-M   'P 1'
#
loop_
_entity.id
_entity.type
_entity.pdbx_description
1 polymer ?
#
loop_
_entity_poly.entity_id
_entity_poly.type
_entity_poly.pdbx_seq_one_letter_code
_entity_poly.pdbx_strand_id
1 'polypeptide(L)'
;MKFIPLPVLQIARAFGLVRGLRTVRVPAGRRMRWAVAVQVLGRWRVVRQPQINSPYVMVPDSHYTPRPLLFPRLGDVRSFLDRQGL
;
A
#
# COMPACT_ATOMS: atom_id res chain seq x y z
N MET A 1 -7.08 -6.50 -8.91
CA MET A 1 -6.03 -6.49 -7.86
C MET A 1 -6.70 -6.35 -6.49
N LYS A 2 -6.39 -7.20 -5.50
CA LYS A 2 -6.93 -7.05 -4.13
C LYS A 2 -6.06 -6.10 -3.32
N PHE A 3 -6.70 -5.18 -2.61
CA PHE A 3 -6.03 -4.22 -1.74
C PHE A 3 -6.05 -4.71 -0.29
N ILE A 4 -4.99 -4.40 0.47
CA ILE A 4 -4.92 -4.64 1.91
C ILE A 4 -4.64 -3.31 2.60
N PRO A 5 -5.49 -2.85 3.54
CA PRO A 5 -5.20 -1.64 4.30
C PRO A 5 -3.97 -1.82 5.17
N LEU A 6 -3.21 -0.74 5.37
CA LEU A 6 -2.01 -0.72 6.21
C LEU A 6 -2.18 -1.39 7.59
N PRO A 7 -3.25 -1.11 8.36
CA PRO A 7 -3.45 -1.78 9.66
C PRO A 7 -3.62 -3.29 9.51
N VAL A 8 -4.28 -3.77 8.46
CA VAL A 8 -4.43 -5.22 8.21
C VAL A 8 -3.12 -5.83 7.76
N LEU A 9 -2.25 -5.07 7.08
CA LEU A 9 -0.88 -5.50 6.82
C LEU A 9 -0.07 -5.64 8.12
N GLN A 10 -0.17 -4.68 9.04
CA GLN A 10 0.51 -4.73 10.34
C GLN A 10 0.02 -5.92 11.18
N ILE A 11 -1.29 -6.19 11.18
CA ILE A 11 -1.87 -7.38 11.82
C ILE A 11 -1.35 -8.64 11.14
N ALA A 12 -1.46 -8.75 9.82
CA ALA A 12 -0.96 -9.92 9.07
C ALA A 12 0.54 -10.17 9.33
N ARG A 13 1.33 -9.11 9.54
CA ARG A 13 2.73 -9.21 9.94
C ARG A 13 2.88 -9.70 11.38
N ALA A 14 2.13 -9.15 12.34
CA ALA A 14 2.15 -9.61 13.73
C ALA A 14 1.83 -11.10 13.87
N PHE A 15 0.99 -11.64 12.97
CA PHE A 15 0.67 -13.06 12.89
C PHE A 15 1.59 -13.88 11.96
N GLY A 16 2.69 -13.31 11.43
CA GLY A 16 3.64 -14.03 10.56
C GLY A 16 3.06 -14.45 9.19
N LEU A 17 1.97 -13.84 8.75
CA LEU A 17 1.27 -14.20 7.51
C LEU A 17 1.90 -13.57 6.26
N VAL A 18 2.79 -12.59 6.45
CA VAL A 18 3.53 -11.93 5.38
C VAL A 18 4.71 -12.83 4.96
N ARG A 19 4.63 -13.41 3.77
CA ARG A 19 5.68 -14.30 3.23
C ARG A 19 6.61 -13.65 2.23
N GLY A 20 6.26 -12.48 1.69
CA GLY A 20 7.04 -11.85 0.64
C GLY A 20 6.59 -10.45 0.33
N LEU A 21 7.51 -9.67 -0.21
CA LEU A 21 7.33 -8.27 -0.54
C LEU A 21 7.89 -7.99 -1.91
N ARG A 22 7.20 -7.17 -2.68
CA ARG A 22 7.68 -6.71 -3.97
C ARG A 22 7.19 -5.31 -4.27
N THR A 23 8.02 -4.57 -4.98
CA THR A 23 7.64 -3.29 -5.57
C THR A 23 7.00 -3.55 -6.93
N VAL A 24 5.76 -3.09 -7.11
CA VAL A 24 5.03 -3.20 -8.38
C VAL A 24 4.82 -1.82 -8.97
N ARG A 25 4.92 -1.70 -10.30
CA ARG A 25 4.52 -0.48 -11.00
C ARG A 25 3.02 -0.51 -11.27
N VAL A 26 2.34 0.57 -10.92
CA VAL A 26 0.89 0.71 -11.08
C VAL A 26 0.63 2.00 -11.88
N PRO A 27 -0.24 1.96 -12.90
CA PRO A 27 -0.67 3.16 -13.60
C PRO A 27 -1.49 4.06 -12.67
N ALA A 28 -1.07 5.31 -12.52
CA ALA A 28 -1.75 6.33 -11.72
C ALA A 28 -2.09 7.53 -12.62
N GLY A 29 -3.16 7.38 -13.41
CA GLY A 29 -3.49 8.32 -14.49
C GLY A 29 -2.51 8.18 -15.66
N ARG A 30 -1.88 9.29 -16.08
CA ARG A 30 -0.90 9.32 -17.19
C ARG A 30 0.53 8.90 -16.82
N ARG A 31 0.81 8.60 -15.55
CA ARG A 31 2.18 8.27 -15.08
C ARG A 31 2.22 6.91 -14.39
N MET A 32 3.28 6.14 -14.66
CA MET A 32 3.64 4.96 -13.88
C MET A 32 4.16 5.39 -12.50
N ARG A 33 3.62 4.79 -11.44
CA ARG A 33 4.08 5.00 -10.07
C ARG A 33 4.42 3.66 -9.41
N TRP A 34 5.22 3.70 -8.37
CA TRP A 34 5.56 2.50 -7.61
C TRP A 34 4.54 2.25 -6.52
N ALA A 35 4.24 0.99 -6.23
CA ALA A 35 3.41 0.57 -5.11
C ALA A 35 4.02 -0.67 -4.45
N VAL A 36 3.60 -0.94 -3.23
CA VAL A 36 4.00 -2.14 -2.49
C VAL A 36 2.96 -3.23 -2.70
N ALA A 37 3.40 -4.40 -3.13
CA ALA A 37 2.61 -5.62 -3.05
C ALA A 37 3.21 -6.56 -2.00
N VAL A 38 2.34 -7.08 -1.15
CA VAL A 38 2.67 -7.99 -0.06
C VAL A 38 2.00 -9.33 -0.33
N GLN A 39 2.72 -10.42 -0.11
CA GLN A 39 2.16 -11.77 -0.16
C GLN A 39 1.63 -12.15 1.23
N VAL A 40 0.31 -12.26 1.34
CA VAL A 40 -0.38 -12.66 2.57
C VAL A 40 -1.22 -13.89 2.26
N LEU A 41 -1.06 -14.97 3.04
CA LEU A 41 -1.78 -16.24 2.84
C LEU A 41 -1.68 -16.77 1.39
N GLY A 42 -0.47 -16.72 0.82
CA GLY A 42 -0.21 -17.19 -0.55
C GLY A 42 -0.72 -16.28 -1.68
N ARG A 43 -1.39 -15.16 -1.37
CA ARG A 43 -1.92 -14.22 -2.37
C ARG A 43 -1.22 -12.87 -2.31
N TRP A 44 -0.87 -12.33 -3.48
CA TRP A 44 -0.35 -10.97 -3.61
C TRP A 44 -1.46 -9.94 -3.45
N ARG A 45 -1.28 -9.00 -2.51
CA ARG A 45 -2.18 -7.88 -2.23
C ARG A 45 -1.41 -6.58 -2.29
N VAL A 46 -2.00 -5.55 -2.89
CA VAL A 46 -1.37 -4.22 -2.95
C VAL A 46 -1.73 -3.45 -1.69
N VAL A 47 -0.74 -2.81 -1.07
CA VAL A 47 -0.97 -1.98 0.12
C VAL A 47 -1.83 -0.79 -0.27
N ARG A 48 -2.95 -0.63 0.43
CA ARG A 48 -3.85 0.52 0.27
C ARG A 48 -3.28 1.70 1.06
N GLN A 49 -3.38 2.90 0.48
CA GLN A 49 -3.11 4.12 1.22
C GLN A 49 -4.07 4.20 2.43
N PRO A 50 -3.58 4.43 3.66
CA PRO A 50 -4.45 4.67 4.79
C PRO A 50 -5.31 5.90 4.48
N GLN A 51 -6.63 5.77 4.63
CA GLN A 51 -7.52 6.91 4.52
C GLN A 51 -7.23 7.81 5.72
N ILE A 52 -6.54 8.92 5.46
CA ILE A 52 -6.41 9.98 6.46
C ILE A 52 -7.78 10.64 6.50
N ASN A 53 -8.60 10.20 7.46
CA ASN A 53 -9.90 10.80 7.75
C ASN A 53 -9.63 12.07 8.56
N SER A 54 -9.02 13.08 7.91
CA SER A 54 -8.79 14.39 8.54
C SER A 54 -9.92 15.33 8.11
N PRO A 55 -10.64 15.95 9.05
CA PRO A 55 -11.71 16.91 8.73
C PRO A 55 -11.19 18.17 8.02
N TYR A 56 -9.87 18.39 7.99
CA TYR A 56 -9.22 19.54 7.35
C TYR A 56 -8.71 19.28 5.93
N VAL A 57 -8.85 18.06 5.42
CA VAL A 57 -8.40 17.72 4.06
C VAL A 57 -9.62 17.36 3.22
N MET A 58 -10.15 18.36 2.49
CA MET A 58 -11.16 18.12 1.46
C MET A 58 -10.52 17.34 0.30
N VAL A 59 -10.63 16.00 0.35
CA VAL A 59 -10.29 15.14 -0.79
C VAL A 59 -11.58 14.92 -1.59
N PRO A 60 -11.62 15.26 -2.90
CA PRO A 60 -12.83 15.12 -3.69
C PRO A 60 -13.28 13.65 -3.79
N ASP A 61 -14.49 13.39 -3.30
CA ASP A 61 -15.49 12.33 -3.58
C ASP A 61 -15.08 10.85 -3.74
N SER A 62 -13.82 10.48 -3.56
CA SER A 62 -13.35 9.10 -3.77
C SER A 62 -13.27 8.28 -2.47
N HIS A 63 -14.14 8.59 -1.49
CA HIS A 63 -14.12 8.02 -0.13
C HIS A 63 -14.23 6.49 -0.10
N TYR A 64 -14.75 5.87 -1.16
CA TYR A 64 -14.91 4.42 -1.25
C TYR A 64 -13.96 3.73 -2.24
N THR A 65 -13.15 4.47 -3.01
CA THR A 65 -12.26 3.85 -3.98
C THR A 65 -10.95 3.44 -3.29
N PRO A 66 -10.63 2.14 -3.18
CA PRO A 66 -9.37 1.70 -2.62
C PRO A 66 -8.22 2.14 -3.52
N ARG A 67 -7.43 3.12 -3.07
CA ARG A 67 -6.24 3.58 -3.79
C ARG A 67 -4.99 2.84 -3.30
N PRO A 68 -4.13 2.36 -4.21
CA PRO A 68 -2.82 1.84 -3.83
C PRO A 68 -2.00 2.92 -3.14
N LEU A 69 -1.14 2.52 -2.21
CA LEU A 69 -0.09 3.37 -1.68
C LEU A 69 0.96 3.58 -2.78
N LEU A 70 0.96 4.79 -3.35
CA LEU A 70 1.78 5.14 -4.51
C LEU A 70 2.99 5.96 -4.07
N PHE A 71 4.15 5.56 -4.56
CA PHE A 71 5.42 6.23 -4.34
C PHE A 71 5.97 6.75 -5.68
N PRO A 72 6.50 7.98 -5.71
CA PRO A 72 7.08 8.55 -6.92
C PRO A 72 8.42 7.89 -7.26
N ARG A 73 9.21 7.49 -6.26
CA ARG A 73 10.53 6.88 -6.43
C ARG A 73 10.60 5.51 -5.75
N LEU A 74 11.47 4.63 -6.27
CA LEU A 74 11.72 3.31 -5.68
C LEU A 74 12.33 3.43 -4.27
N GLY A 75 13.20 4.43 -4.06
CA GLY A 75 13.80 4.71 -2.75
C GLY A 75 12.77 4.97 -1.67
N ASP A 76 11.71 5.73 -1.97
CA ASP A 76 10.64 6.01 -1.00
C ASP A 76 9.87 4.74 -0.61
N VAL A 77 9.69 3.82 -1.57
CA VAL A 77 9.08 2.50 -1.30
C VAL A 77 9.96 1.70 -0.36
N ARG A 78 11.27 1.68 -0.61
CA ARG A 78 12.22 0.89 0.17
C ARG A 78 12.36 1.43 1.59
N SER A 79 12.45 2.75 1.75
CA SER A 79 12.43 3.40 3.07
C SER A 79 11.10 3.18 3.80
N PHE A 80 9.98 3.10 3.08
CA PHE A 80 8.70 2.76 3.68
C PHE A 80 8.69 1.32 4.20
N LEU A 81 9.20 0.36 3.42
CA LEU A 81 9.36 -1.04 3.85
C LEU A 81 10.27 -1.13 5.07
N ASP A 82 11.43 -0.48 5.03
CA ASP A 82 12.40 -0.46 6.13
C ASP A 82 11.80 0.10 7.43
N ARG A 83 11.05 1.22 7.37
CA ARG A 83 10.30 1.75 8.52
C ARG A 83 9.21 0.83 9.03
N GLN A 84 8.63 0.01 8.15
CA GLN A 84 7.69 -1.03 8.56
C GLN A 84 8.43 -2.30 9.05
N GLY A 85 9.76 -2.28 9.12
CA GLY A 85 10.62 -3.40 9.56
C GLY A 85 10.60 -4.57 8.57
N LEU A 86 10.66 -4.25 7.28
CA LEU A 86 10.57 -5.17 6.15
C LEU A 86 11.78 -5.10 5.22
#